data_AF-A0A1I0HPU7-F1
#
_entry.id   AF-A0A1I0HPU7-F1
#
_cell.length_a   1.000
_cell.length_b   1.000
_cell.length_c   1.000
_cell.angle_alpha   90.00
_cell.angle_beta   90.00
_cell.angle_gamma   90.00
#
_symmetry.space_group_name_H-M   'P 1'
#
loop_
_entity.id
_entity.type
_entity.pdbx_description
1 polymer ?
#
loop_
_entity_poly.entity_id
_entity_poly.type
_entity_poly.pdbx_seq_one_letter_code
_entity_poly.pdbx_strand_id
1 'polypeptide(L)' 'MLTARDPLAANNERVKLFASFVNAVALGLIGFAILRPLVEDIANASLSALWWGLTGLALHGFSHYILGLIRKEVKE' A
#
# COMPACT_ATOMS: atom_id res chain seq x y z
N MET A 1 -6.87 29.61 -23.81
CA MET A 1 -7.09 28.20 -24.16
C MET A 1 -7.87 27.56 -23.02
N LEU A 2 -9.05 27.01 -23.28
CA LEU A 2 -9.76 26.18 -22.30
C LEU A 2 -9.28 24.74 -22.49
N THR A 3 -8.56 24.21 -21.50
CA THR A 3 -8.13 22.81 -21.47
C THR A 3 -9.19 21.97 -20.76
N ALA A 4 -9.69 20.93 -21.41
CA ALA A 4 -10.56 19.93 -20.78
C ALA A 4 -9.69 18.90 -20.03
N ARG A 5 -10.09 18.54 -18.81
CA ARG A 5 -9.44 17.46 -18.06
C ARG A 5 -9.94 16.12 -18.56
N ASP A 6 -9.02 15.18 -18.78
CA ASP A 6 -9.38 13.78 -18.99
C ASP A 6 -9.91 13.18 -17.66
N PRO A 7 -11.19 12.77 -17.60
CA PRO A 7 -11.77 12.18 -16.41
C PRO A 7 -11.13 10.82 -16.04
N LEU A 8 -10.62 10.06 -17.02
CA LEU A 8 -10.01 8.76 -16.78
C LEU A 8 -8.64 8.92 -16.09
N ALA A 9 -7.78 9.80 -16.61
CA ALA A 9 -6.51 10.15 -15.96
C ALA A 9 -6.73 10.66 -14.54
N ALA A 10 -7.72 11.54 -14.32
CA ALA A 10 -8.01 12.08 -13.00
C ALA A 10 -8.44 10.99 -12.00
N ASN A 11 -9.23 10.00 -12.45
CA ASN A 11 -9.59 8.86 -11.62
C ASN A 11 -8.39 7.94 -11.33
N ASN A 12 -7.60 7.61 -12.36
CA ASN A 12 -6.41 6.78 -12.23
C ASN A 12 -5.38 7.38 -11.25
N GLU A 13 -5.22 8.70 -11.26
CA GLU A 13 -4.34 9.39 -10.31
C GLU A 13 -4.82 9.24 -8.87
N ARG A 14 -6.13 9.37 -8.61
CA ARG A 14 -6.71 9.15 -7.28
C ARG A 14 -6.52 7.72 -6.80
N VAL A 15 -6.78 6.74 -7.68
CA VAL A 15 -6.58 5.31 -7.38
C VAL A 15 -5.11 5.04 -7.06
N LYS A 16 -4.19 5.61 -7.83
CA LYS A 16 -2.75 5.47 -7.60
C LYS A 16 -2.34 6.07 -6.26
N LEU A 17 -2.77 7.30 -5.96
CA LEU A 17 -2.48 7.96 -4.68
C LEU A 17 -2.99 7.14 -3.49
N PHE A 18 -4.22 6.62 -3.57
CA PHE A 18 -4.78 5.79 -2.52
C PHE A 18 -4.02 4.48 -2.35
N ALA A 19 -3.71 3.77 -3.44
CA ALA A 19 -2.95 2.54 -3.38
C ALA A 19 -1.54 2.76 -2.81
N SER A 20 -0.87 3.85 -3.22
CA SER A 20 0.44 4.23 -2.68
C SER A 20 0.37 4.56 -1.19
N PHE A 21 -0.69 5.22 -0.72
CA PHE A 21 -0.93 5.45 0.70
C PHE A 21 -1.08 4.14 1.48
N VAL A 22 -1.94 3.23 1.00
CA VAL A 22 -2.14 1.91 1.63
C VAL A 22 -0.83 1.12 1.66
N ASN A 23 -0.05 1.15 0.58
CA ASN A 23 1.26 0.50 0.52
C ASN A 23 2.24 1.08 1.55
N ALA A 24 2.28 2.41 1.73
CA ALA A 24 3.15 3.04 2.72
C ALA A 24 2.81 2.60 4.15
N VAL A 25 1.51 2.54 4.49
CA VAL A 25 1.05 2.01 5.79
C VAL A 25 1.46 0.55 5.96
N ALA A 26 1.27 -0.27 4.92
CA ALA A 26 1.65 -1.68 4.92
C ALA A 26 3.15 -1.88 5.22
N LEU A 27 4.02 -1.13 4.54
CA LEU A 27 5.46 -1.17 4.78
C LEU A 27 5.83 -0.69 6.19
N GLY A 28 5.13 0.31 6.73
CA GLY A 28 5.28 0.74 8.12
C GLY A 28 4.98 -0.37 9.12
N LEU A 29 3.90 -1.14 8.90
CA LEU A 29 3.53 -2.28 9.76
C LEU A 29 4.51 -3.45 9.65
N ILE A 30 4.95 -3.79 8.43
CA ILE A 30 5.97 -4.82 8.21
C ILE A 30 7.28 -4.40 8.88
N GLY A 31 7.70 -3.15 8.70
CA GLY A 31 8.87 -2.59 9.36
C GLY A 31 8.75 -2.65 10.88
N PHE A 32 7.62 -2.25 11.45
CA PHE A 32 7.37 -2.32 12.89
C PHE A 32 7.43 -3.75 13.44
N ALA A 33 6.86 -4.72 12.72
CA ALA A 33 6.89 -6.13 13.11
C ALA A 33 8.32 -6.68 13.24
N ILE A 34 9.24 -6.19 12.41
CA ILE A 34 10.65 -6.60 12.41
C ILE A 34 11.48 -5.78 13.40
N LEU A 35 11.34 -4.46 13.36
CA LEU A 35 12.19 -3.53 14.11
C LEU A 35 11.91 -3.58 15.62
N ARG A 36 10.64 -3.75 16.03
CA ARG A 36 10.30 -3.72 17.45
C ARG A 36 11.00 -4.84 18.24
N PRO A 37 10.94 -6.13 17.87
CA PRO A 37 11.71 -7.17 18.55
C PRO A 37 13.21 -6.93 18.50
N LEU A 38 13.74 -6.41 17.39
CA LEU A 38 15.18 -6.13 17.26
C LEU A 38 15.67 -5.01 18.20
N VAL A 39 14.79 -4.05 18.55
CA VAL A 39 15.11 -2.94 19.45
C VAL A 39 14.82 -3.26 20.91
N GLU A 40 13.74 -4.00 21.19
CA GLU A 40 13.34 -4.34 22.57
C GLU A 40 14.07 -5.59 23.10
N ASP A 41 13.83 -6.75 22.48
CA ASP A 41 14.49 -8.04 22.76
C ASP A 41 14.09 -9.04 21.67
N ILE A 42 15.04 -9.77 21.07
CA ILE A 42 14.76 -10.80 20.06
C ILE A 42 13.91 -11.94 20.65
N ALA A 43 14.00 -12.20 21.96
CA ALA A 43 13.11 -13.15 22.65
C ALA A 43 11.64 -12.69 22.65
N ASN A 44 11.36 -11.41 22.42
CA ASN A 44 10.02 -10.83 22.26
C ASN A 44 9.46 -10.93 20.83
N ALA A 45 10.02 -11.82 19.99
CA ALA A 45 9.36 -12.29 18.77
C ALA A 45 8.02 -12.97 19.12
N SER A 46 7.03 -12.12 19.36
CA SER A 46 5.77 -12.48 19.98
C SER A 46 4.69 -12.68 18.93
N LEU A 47 3.58 -13.30 19.34
CA LEU A 47 2.37 -13.41 18.53
C LEU A 47 1.89 -12.04 18.01
N SER A 48 2.16 -10.96 18.75
CA SER A 48 1.86 -9.59 18.32
C SER A 48 2.70 -9.16 17.12
N ALA A 49 4.01 -9.44 17.11
CA ALA A 49 4.89 -9.12 15.98
C ALA A 49 4.44 -9.87 14.72
N LEU A 50 4.05 -11.14 14.86
CA LEU A 50 3.48 -11.92 13.76
C LEU A 50 2.19 -11.27 13.22
N TRP A 51 1.29 -10.82 14.09
CA TRP A 51 0.05 -10.16 13.65
C TRP A 51 0.30 -8.85 12.91
N TRP A 52 1.26 -8.03 13.37
CA TRP A 52 1.65 -6.81 12.66
C TRP A 52 2.22 -7.12 11.28
N GLY A 53 3.09 -8.14 11.19
CA GLY A 53 3.69 -8.58 9.93
C GLY A 53 2.64 -9.10 8.94
N LEU A 54 1.73 -9.97 9.38
CA LEU A 54 0.65 -10.51 8.55
C LEU A 54 -0.32 -9.43 8.08
N THR A 55 -0.69 -8.51 8.99
CA THR A 55 -1.57 -7.37 8.65
C THR A 55 -0.91 -6.47 7.61
N GLY A 56 0.37 -6.14 7.82
CA GLY A 56 1.16 -5.38 6.85
C GLY A 56 1.26 -6.09 5.50
N LEU A 57 1.50 -7.41 5.47
CA LEU A 57 1.57 -8.18 4.23
C LEU A 57 0.22 -8.22 3.50
N ALA A 58 -0.88 -8.38 4.24
CA ALA A 58 -2.22 -8.34 3.67
C ALA A 58 -2.53 -6.98 3.03
N LEU A 59 -2.21 -5.88 3.73
CA LEU A 59 -2.38 -4.52 3.20
C LEU A 59 -1.44 -4.24 2.01
N HIS A 60 -0.23 -4.80 2.02
CA HIS A 60 0.70 -4.69 0.91
C HIS A 60 0.10 -5.34 -0.36
N GLY A 61 -0.39 -6.59 -0.24
CA GLY A 61 -1.10 -7.26 -1.32
C GLY A 61 -2.35 -6.51 -1.78
N PHE A 62 -3.13 -5.98 -0.84
CA PHE A 62 -4.32 -5.18 -1.15
C PHE A 62 -3.99 -3.90 -1.94
N SER A 63 -2.87 -3.24 -1.63
CA SER A 63 -2.44 -2.05 -2.37
C SER A 63 -2.12 -2.36 -3.84
N HIS A 64 -1.45 -3.50 -4.09
CA HIS A 64 -1.16 -3.97 -5.45
C HIS A 64 -2.44 -4.38 -6.18
N TYR A 65 -3.39 -5.00 -5.49
CA TYR A 65 -4.70 -5.28 -6.04
C TYR A 65 -5.40 -4.01 -6.52
N ILE A 66 -5.40 -2.93 -5.72
CA ILE A 66 -5.96 -1.64 -6.10
C ILE A 66 -5.22 -1.04 -7.31
N LEU A 67 -3.88 -1.10 -7.34
CA LEU A 67 -3.10 -0.65 -8.51
C LEU A 67 -3.48 -1.39 -9.79
N GLY A 68 -3.81 -2.67 -9.69
CA GLY A 68 -4.29 -3.49 -10.81
C GLY A 68 -5.62 -3.02 -11.41
N LEU A 69 -6.37 -2.15 -10.73
CA LEU A 69 -7.63 -1.58 -11.23
C LEU A 69 -7.42 -0.39 -12.18
N ILE A 70 -6.19 0.12 -12.33
CA ILE A 70 -5.87 1.24 -13.24
C ILE A 70 -6.12 0.82 -14.70
N ARG A 71 -6.90 1.63 -15.43
CA ARG A 71 -7.25 1.37 -16.83
C ARG A 71 -6.40 2.21 -17.78
N LYS A 72 -6.09 1.66 -18.95
CA LYS A 72 -5.39 2.38 -20.03
C LYS A 72 -6.40 3.00 -20.98
N GLU A 73 -6.08 4.17 -21.52
CA GLU A 73 -6.80 4.72 -22.66
C GLU A 73 -6.66 3.77 -23.87
N VAL A 74 -7.76 3.53 -24.57
CA VAL A 74 -7.73 2.87 -25.88
C VAL A 74 -7.55 3.99 -26.90
N LYS A 75 -6.39 4.04 -27.55
CA LYS A 75 -6.20 4.88 -28.73
C LYS A 75 -6.94 4.22 -29.90
N GLU A 76 -7.93 4.92 -30.44
CA GLU A 76 -8.53 4.56 -31.74
C GLU A 76 -7.60 4.91 -32.90
#